data_AF-A0A7Y7C7R6-F1
#
_entry.id   AF-A0A7Y7C7R6-F1
#
_cell.length_a   1.000
_cell.length_b   1.000
_cell.length_c   1.000
_cell.angle_alpha   90.00
_cell.angle_beta   90.00
_cell.angle_gamma   90.00
#
_symmetry.space_group_name_H-M   'P 1'
#
loop_
_entity.id
_entity.type
_entity.pdbx_description
1 polymer ?
#
loop_
_entity_poly.entity_id
_entity_poly.type
_entity_poly.pdbx_seq_one_letter_code
_entity_poly.pdbx_strand_id
1 'polypeptide(L)'
;MPCELTEQPTEVIAVEGKPLPGERHEVFDFPDTPAWWADAPEDAERQRYREALRTRLGEPALVQRALLERSQARFAARKDVARREAENSARVLDGSAGAVGPSSCLEWRLFQRQARRFPMLEHPTEFHAYVLRGPERVRVYFSGADHVGGKLRSEVTERVAQDIARGFRLVAHVHNHNFMFDRKPGDRMWTTPETVDDIGGGVAPSLSDVQAYRNLRESLRLEAAWVTNGLETGRFSAKDFDLLSAWE
;
A
#
# COMPACT_ATOMS: atom_id res chain seq x y z
N MET A 1 24.98 -1.32 -5.37
CA MET A 1 24.22 -2.52 -5.80
C MET A 1 22.90 -2.05 -6.36
N PRO A 2 22.38 -2.66 -7.44
CA PRO A 2 21.03 -2.37 -7.90
C PRO A 2 20.01 -2.78 -6.81
N CYS A 3 18.95 -1.99 -6.65
CA CYS A 3 17.86 -2.29 -5.74
C CYS A 3 16.90 -3.29 -6.40
N GLU A 4 17.25 -4.57 -6.31
CA GLU A 4 16.50 -5.67 -6.92
C GLU A 4 16.08 -6.66 -5.84
N LEU A 5 14.78 -6.88 -5.71
CA LEU A 5 14.26 -7.89 -4.81
C LEU A 5 14.53 -9.26 -5.43
N THR A 6 15.07 -10.18 -4.63
CA THR A 6 15.35 -11.54 -5.11
C THR A 6 14.08 -12.21 -5.61
N GLU A 7 14.19 -12.99 -6.67
CA GLU A 7 13.05 -13.72 -7.22
C GLU A 7 12.47 -14.69 -6.17
N GLN A 8 13.37 -15.45 -5.53
CA GLN A 8 13.04 -16.37 -4.46
C GLN A 8 13.04 -15.63 -3.10
N PRO A 9 11.98 -15.79 -2.28
CA PRO A 9 11.98 -15.33 -0.91
C PRO A 9 12.91 -16.19 -0.05
N THR A 10 13.37 -15.62 1.06
CA THR A 10 14.13 -16.35 2.09
C THR A 10 13.25 -17.39 2.79
N GLU A 11 11.97 -17.10 2.97
CA GLU A 11 10.98 -17.99 3.58
C GLU A 11 9.61 -17.76 2.93
N VAL A 12 8.80 -18.82 2.83
CA VAL A 12 7.35 -18.72 2.58
C VAL A 12 6.64 -19.13 3.85
N ILE A 13 5.77 -18.25 4.34
CA ILE A 13 5.00 -18.46 5.57
C ILE A 13 3.72 -19.22 5.24
N ALA A 14 3.59 -20.42 5.79
CA ALA A 14 2.32 -21.12 5.80
C ALA A 14 1.34 -20.45 6.77
N VAL A 15 0.06 -20.41 6.38
CA VAL A 15 -1.03 -19.90 7.20
C VAL A 15 -2.06 -20.98 7.45
N GLU A 16 -2.71 -20.90 8.60
CA GLU A 16 -3.76 -21.82 9.00
C GLU A 16 -5.13 -21.39 8.45
N GLY A 17 -6.06 -22.34 8.43
CA GLY A 17 -7.41 -22.16 7.93
C GLY A 17 -7.48 -22.08 6.40
N LYS A 18 -8.55 -21.45 5.89
CA LYS A 18 -8.77 -21.32 4.44
C LYS A 18 -8.02 -20.10 3.90
N PRO A 19 -6.99 -20.27 3.05
CA PRO A 19 -6.36 -19.15 2.39
C PRO A 19 -7.31 -18.52 1.38
N LEU A 20 -7.15 -17.22 1.15
CA LEU A 20 -7.79 -16.51 0.05
C LEU A 20 -7.19 -16.99 -1.28
N PRO A 21 -7.93 -16.90 -2.40
CA PRO A 21 -7.39 -17.22 -3.71
C PRO A 21 -6.06 -16.49 -3.95
N GLY A 22 -5.04 -17.25 -4.34
CA GLY A 22 -3.71 -16.70 -4.59
C GLY A 22 -3.01 -16.09 -3.37
N GLU A 23 -3.46 -16.31 -2.14
CA GLU A 23 -2.80 -15.77 -0.94
C GLU A 23 -1.38 -16.34 -0.80
N ARG A 24 -0.42 -15.43 -0.59
CA ARG A 24 0.99 -15.76 -0.31
C ARG A 24 1.56 -14.81 0.73
N HIS A 25 2.44 -15.36 1.55
CA HIS A 25 3.18 -14.66 2.59
C HIS A 25 4.65 -15.03 2.47
N GLU A 26 5.51 -14.05 2.25
CA GLU A 26 6.89 -14.23 1.81
C GLU A 26 7.80 -13.33 2.63
N VAL A 27 8.97 -13.85 2.99
CA VAL A 27 9.99 -13.10 3.74
C VAL A 27 11.17 -12.83 2.83
N PHE A 28 11.62 -11.58 2.79
CA PHE A 28 12.85 -11.17 2.12
C PHE A 28 13.81 -10.61 3.15
N ASP A 29 15.09 -10.93 3.01
CA ASP A 29 16.14 -10.46 3.90
C ASP A 29 17.38 -10.05 3.10
N PHE A 30 17.75 -8.78 3.18
CA PHE A 30 18.83 -8.21 2.37
C PHE A 30 19.61 -7.13 3.11
N PRO A 31 20.85 -6.80 2.67
CA PRO A 31 21.63 -5.72 3.26
C PRO A 31 20.90 -4.38 3.19
N ASP A 32 20.95 -3.62 4.28
CA ASP A 32 20.44 -2.26 4.35
C ASP A 32 21.39 -1.31 3.61
N THR A 33 21.05 -1.04 2.35
CA THR A 33 21.81 -0.09 1.51
C THR A 33 20.95 1.11 1.15
N PRO A 34 21.56 2.30 0.94
CA PRO A 34 20.84 3.51 0.54
C PRO A 34 19.96 3.34 -0.71
N ALA A 35 20.32 2.41 -1.62
CA ALA A 35 19.60 2.18 -2.87
C ALA A 35 18.15 1.74 -2.68
N TRP A 36 17.81 1.08 -1.55
CA TRP A 36 16.43 0.68 -1.26
C TRP A 36 15.50 1.85 -0.96
N TRP A 37 16.07 2.91 -0.39
CA TRP A 37 15.35 4.07 0.11
C TRP A 37 15.36 5.25 -0.85
N ALA A 38 16.22 5.21 -1.87
CA ALA A 38 16.23 6.18 -2.97
C ALA A 38 14.98 6.03 -3.85
N ASP A 39 14.71 7.05 -4.66
CA ASP A 39 13.63 7.02 -5.65
C ASP A 39 13.73 5.77 -6.53
N ALA A 40 12.58 5.19 -6.85
CA ALA A 40 12.53 4.03 -7.72
C ALA A 40 13.15 4.34 -9.10
N PRO A 41 13.90 3.40 -9.69
CA PRO A 41 14.40 3.57 -11.04
C PRO A 41 13.25 3.58 -12.07
N GLU A 42 13.46 4.27 -13.19
CA GLU A 42 12.57 4.18 -14.36
C GLU A 42 12.95 2.96 -15.21
N ASP A 43 12.60 1.77 -14.74
CA ASP A 43 12.75 0.53 -15.51
C ASP A 43 11.62 0.33 -16.53
N ALA A 44 11.79 -0.66 -17.42
CA ALA A 44 10.84 -0.89 -18.51
C ALA A 44 9.44 -1.30 -18.02
N GLU A 45 9.30 -1.94 -16.86
CA GLU A 45 7.97 -2.28 -16.30
C GLU A 45 7.28 -1.04 -15.75
N ARG A 46 8.02 -0.16 -15.05
CA ARG A 46 7.48 1.09 -14.52
C ARG A 46 7.06 2.04 -15.63
N GLN A 47 7.87 2.17 -16.67
CA GLN A 47 7.55 2.98 -17.85
C GLN A 47 6.27 2.48 -18.53
N ARG A 48 6.12 1.16 -18.72
CA ARG A 48 4.89 0.57 -19.29
C ARG A 48 3.68 0.84 -18.40
N TYR A 49 3.81 0.69 -17.09
CA TYR A 49 2.73 0.94 -16.14
C TYR A 49 2.28 2.41 -16.16
N ARG A 50 3.23 3.35 -16.13
CA ARG A 50 2.98 4.79 -16.24
C ARG A 50 2.31 5.13 -17.57
N GLU A 51 2.81 4.60 -18.68
CA GLU A 51 2.26 4.87 -20.02
C GLU A 51 0.82 4.37 -20.16
N ALA A 52 0.53 3.18 -19.64
CA ALA A 52 -0.80 2.61 -19.66
C ALA A 52 -1.78 3.49 -18.84
N LEU A 53 -1.37 3.93 -17.65
CA LEU A 53 -2.15 4.88 -16.84
C LEU A 53 -2.38 6.21 -17.56
N ARG A 54 -1.33 6.77 -18.18
CA ARG A 54 -1.40 8.00 -18.96
C ARG A 54 -2.35 7.87 -20.15
N THR A 55 -2.35 6.71 -20.82
CA THR A 55 -3.29 6.44 -21.94
C THR A 55 -4.74 6.39 -21.46
N ARG A 56 -4.99 5.84 -20.26
CA ARG A 56 -6.34 5.70 -19.70
C ARG A 56 -6.90 7.00 -19.11
N LEU A 57 -6.04 7.84 -18.51
CA LEU A 57 -6.47 9.01 -17.73
C LEU A 57 -6.05 10.36 -18.31
N GLY A 58 -4.98 10.39 -19.10
CA GLY A 58 -4.24 11.60 -19.41
C GLY A 58 -3.35 12.05 -18.25
N GLU A 59 -2.28 12.78 -18.58
CA GLU A 59 -1.30 13.27 -17.60
C GLU A 59 -1.92 14.12 -16.48
N PRO A 60 -2.82 15.09 -16.75
CA PRO A 60 -3.36 15.96 -15.69
C PRO A 60 -4.22 15.22 -14.67
N ALA A 61 -4.85 14.11 -15.06
CA ALA A 61 -5.68 13.32 -14.15
C ALA A 61 -4.90 12.25 -13.38
N LEU A 62 -3.63 12.00 -13.76
CA LEU A 62 -2.75 11.02 -13.12
C LEU A 62 -1.95 11.60 -11.95
N VAL A 63 -1.79 12.93 -11.86
CA VAL A 63 -1.09 13.56 -10.74
C VAL A 63 -1.81 13.33 -9.42
N GLN A 64 -1.06 13.06 -8.34
CA GLN A 64 -1.63 12.75 -7.02
C GLN A 64 -2.67 13.75 -6.52
N ARG A 65 -2.45 15.06 -6.72
CA ARG A 65 -3.42 16.08 -6.33
C ARG A 65 -4.79 15.84 -6.96
N ALA A 66 -4.85 15.57 -8.26
CA ALA A 66 -6.11 15.33 -8.97
C ALA A 66 -6.79 14.02 -8.52
N LEU A 67 -6.00 12.96 -8.26
CA LEU A 67 -6.53 11.70 -7.74
C LEU A 67 -7.15 11.88 -6.34
N LEU A 68 -6.46 12.62 -5.46
CA LEU A 68 -6.90 12.92 -4.11
C LEU A 68 -8.11 13.85 -4.08
N GLU A 69 -8.15 14.91 -4.89
CA GLU A 69 -9.30 15.83 -5.00
C GLU A 69 -10.56 15.08 -5.48
N ARG A 70 -10.42 14.17 -6.45
CA ARG A 70 -11.53 13.32 -6.89
C ARG A 70 -12.02 12.39 -5.79
N SER A 71 -11.10 11.73 -5.08
CA SER A 71 -11.45 10.85 -3.94
C SER A 71 -12.18 11.64 -2.85
N GLN A 72 -11.62 12.79 -2.45
CA GLN A 72 -12.19 13.68 -1.46
C GLN A 72 -13.61 14.12 -1.85
N ALA A 73 -13.81 14.59 -3.09
CA ALA A 73 -15.11 15.07 -3.54
C ALA A 73 -16.17 13.95 -3.53
N ARG A 74 -15.79 12.74 -3.95
CA ARG A 74 -16.68 11.57 -3.94
C ARG A 74 -17.11 11.21 -2.52
N PHE A 75 -16.16 11.08 -1.59
CA PHE A 75 -16.49 10.72 -0.21
C PHE A 75 -17.24 11.84 0.51
N ALA A 76 -16.90 13.12 0.27
CA ALA A 76 -17.59 14.25 0.88
C ALA A 76 -19.08 14.33 0.49
N ALA A 77 -19.44 13.80 -0.68
CA ALA A 77 -20.83 13.73 -1.14
C ALA A 77 -21.65 12.60 -0.47
N ARG A 78 -21.00 11.68 0.27
CA ARG A 78 -21.70 10.59 0.97
C ARG A 78 -22.47 11.11 2.19
N LYS A 79 -23.57 10.42 2.50
CA LYS A 79 -24.44 10.74 3.65
C LYS A 79 -24.25 9.80 4.85
N ASP A 80 -23.49 8.73 4.67
CA ASP A 80 -23.17 7.75 5.70
C ASP A 80 -21.81 8.04 6.36
N VAL A 81 -21.42 7.19 7.30
CA VAL A 81 -20.15 7.32 8.04
C VAL A 81 -18.92 7.28 7.13
N ALA A 82 -19.01 6.63 5.96
CA ALA A 82 -17.93 6.60 4.98
C ALA A 82 -17.61 7.99 4.38
N ARG A 83 -18.44 9.03 4.63
CA ARG A 83 -18.07 10.41 4.30
C ARG A 83 -16.75 10.86 4.94
N ARG A 84 -16.40 10.26 6.09
CA ARG A 84 -15.17 10.58 6.84
C ARG A 84 -13.90 10.18 6.12
N GLU A 85 -13.97 9.32 5.10
CA GLU A 85 -12.85 9.04 4.19
C GLU A 85 -12.35 10.33 3.50
N ALA A 86 -13.24 11.31 3.26
CA ALA A 86 -12.88 12.60 2.71
C ALA A 86 -12.00 13.43 3.67
N GLU A 87 -12.09 13.20 4.97
CA GLU A 87 -11.29 13.91 5.98
C GLU A 87 -9.81 13.56 5.80
N ASN A 88 -9.49 12.27 5.59
CA ASN A 88 -8.11 11.83 5.35
C ASN A 88 -7.55 12.43 4.07
N SER A 89 -8.30 12.36 2.97
CA SER A 89 -7.86 12.96 1.70
C SER A 89 -7.64 14.48 1.82
N ALA A 90 -8.50 15.19 2.56
CA ALA A 90 -8.35 16.62 2.81
C ALA A 90 -7.06 16.95 3.58
N ARG A 91 -6.72 16.17 4.61
CA ARG A 91 -5.48 16.31 5.39
C ARG A 91 -4.21 16.08 4.57
N VAL A 92 -4.28 15.19 3.57
CA VAL A 92 -3.16 14.98 2.64
C VAL A 92 -3.06 16.15 1.67
N LEU A 93 -4.19 16.63 1.15
CA LEU A 93 -4.25 17.73 0.18
C LEU A 93 -3.77 19.08 0.73
N ASP A 94 -4.06 19.35 2.01
CA ASP A 94 -3.63 20.57 2.71
C ASP A 94 -2.22 20.44 3.32
N GLY A 95 -1.63 19.24 3.30
CA GLY A 95 -0.29 18.96 3.82
C GLY A 95 -0.21 18.86 5.35
N SER A 96 -1.35 18.74 6.05
CA SER A 96 -1.38 18.60 7.51
C SER A 96 -1.16 17.17 7.99
N ALA A 97 -1.28 16.16 7.14
CA ALA A 97 -0.93 14.78 7.45
C ALA A 97 -0.15 14.09 6.31
N GLY A 98 1.02 13.55 6.66
CA GLY A 98 1.88 12.83 5.75
C GLY A 98 2.51 13.67 4.63
N ALA A 99 3.30 13.00 3.78
CA ALA A 99 3.95 13.59 2.62
C ALA A 99 3.77 12.70 1.39
N VAL A 100 3.40 13.30 0.26
CA VAL A 100 3.27 12.63 -1.03
C VAL A 100 4.52 12.88 -1.86
N GLY A 101 5.06 11.82 -2.45
CA GLY A 101 6.20 11.92 -3.37
C GLY A 101 6.40 10.63 -4.17
N PRO A 102 7.49 10.53 -4.95
CA PRO A 102 7.79 9.33 -5.71
C PRO A 102 7.93 8.10 -4.80
N SER A 103 7.52 6.93 -5.30
CA SER A 103 7.81 5.66 -4.63
C SER A 103 9.32 5.43 -4.54
N SER A 104 9.81 4.94 -3.40
CA SER A 104 11.19 4.46 -3.31
C SER A 104 11.37 3.17 -4.09
N CYS A 105 12.63 2.77 -4.30
CA CYS A 105 12.90 1.52 -4.98
C CYS A 105 12.31 0.31 -4.25
N LEU A 106 12.37 0.26 -2.92
CA LEU A 106 11.73 -0.82 -2.16
C LEU A 106 10.23 -0.91 -2.47
N GLU A 107 9.52 0.22 -2.41
CA GLU A 107 8.08 0.27 -2.67
C GLU A 107 7.74 -0.17 -4.08
N TRP A 108 8.53 0.26 -5.08
CA TRP A 108 8.36 -0.17 -6.46
C TRP A 108 8.61 -1.68 -6.62
N ARG A 109 9.64 -2.25 -5.99
CA ARG A 109 9.91 -3.70 -6.09
C ARG A 109 8.82 -4.54 -5.43
N LEU A 110 8.23 -4.08 -4.32
CA LEU A 110 7.09 -4.76 -3.69
C LEU A 110 5.84 -4.67 -4.57
N PHE A 111 5.55 -3.50 -5.15
CA PHE A 111 4.47 -3.34 -6.10
C PHE A 111 4.65 -4.23 -7.33
N GLN A 112 5.84 -4.19 -7.95
CA GLN A 112 6.21 -5.01 -9.10
C GLN A 112 6.07 -6.51 -8.80
N ARG A 113 6.45 -6.95 -7.60
CA ARG A 113 6.30 -8.36 -7.19
C ARG A 113 4.85 -8.80 -7.25
N GLN A 114 3.92 -7.99 -6.75
CA GLN A 114 2.50 -8.29 -6.86
C GLN A 114 2.00 -8.17 -8.31
N ALA A 115 2.42 -7.13 -9.03
CA ALA A 115 1.99 -6.86 -10.40
C ALA A 115 2.38 -7.96 -11.41
N ARG A 116 3.51 -8.63 -11.16
CA ARG A 116 3.94 -9.80 -11.96
C ARG A 116 3.09 -11.05 -11.72
N ARG A 117 2.42 -11.14 -10.58
CA ARG A 117 1.47 -12.21 -10.26
C ARG A 117 0.08 -11.89 -10.81
N PHE A 118 -0.30 -10.62 -10.70
CA PHE A 118 -1.61 -10.10 -11.08
C PHE A 118 -1.42 -8.73 -11.76
N PRO A 119 -1.58 -8.64 -13.09
CA PRO A 119 -1.43 -7.37 -13.81
C PRO A 119 -2.35 -6.29 -13.22
N MET A 120 -1.81 -5.30 -12.51
CA MET A 120 -2.59 -4.45 -11.60
C MET A 120 -3.64 -3.54 -12.26
N LEU A 121 -3.54 -3.29 -13.57
CA LEU A 121 -4.52 -2.45 -14.27
C LEU A 121 -5.76 -3.25 -14.70
N GLU A 122 -5.55 -4.47 -15.17
CA GLU A 122 -6.58 -5.39 -15.62
C GLU A 122 -7.15 -6.19 -14.43
N HIS A 123 -6.29 -6.46 -13.46
CA HIS A 123 -6.53 -7.32 -12.33
C HIS A 123 -6.01 -6.69 -11.02
N PRO A 124 -6.55 -5.53 -10.59
CA PRO A 124 -6.14 -4.87 -9.36
C PRO A 124 -6.23 -5.78 -8.14
N THR A 125 -5.18 -5.80 -7.33
CA THR A 125 -5.08 -6.57 -6.08
C THR A 125 -4.34 -5.74 -5.05
N GLU A 126 -4.47 -6.10 -3.77
CA GLU A 126 -3.70 -5.45 -2.71
C GLU A 126 -2.63 -6.38 -2.16
N PHE A 127 -1.44 -5.81 -1.98
CA PHE A 127 -0.41 -6.35 -1.12
C PHE A 127 -0.28 -5.48 0.12
N HIS A 128 0.23 -6.07 1.19
CA HIS A 128 0.76 -5.34 2.32
C HIS A 128 2.12 -5.92 2.72
N ALA A 129 2.97 -5.09 3.33
CA ALA A 129 4.29 -5.49 3.74
C ALA A 129 4.71 -4.84 5.05
N TYR A 130 5.27 -5.61 5.96
CA TYR A 130 5.99 -5.09 7.12
C TYR A 130 7.46 -4.93 6.75
N VAL A 131 7.97 -3.71 6.81
CA VAL A 131 9.37 -3.40 6.56
C VAL A 131 10.07 -3.20 7.90
N LEU A 132 10.98 -4.10 8.21
CA LEU A 132 11.78 -4.07 9.42
C LEU A 132 13.23 -3.69 9.09
N ARG A 133 13.85 -2.94 9.99
CA ARG A 133 15.26 -2.53 9.89
C ARG A 133 16.01 -2.96 11.15
N GLY A 134 17.00 -3.82 10.97
CA GLY A 134 17.93 -4.26 12.01
C GLY A 134 19.34 -3.71 11.74
N PRO A 135 20.37 -4.14 12.51
CA PRO A 135 21.75 -3.79 12.22
C PRO A 135 22.16 -4.27 10.83
N GLU A 136 22.39 -3.33 9.91
CA GLU A 136 22.84 -3.55 8.52
C GLU A 136 21.90 -4.41 7.65
N ARG A 137 20.68 -4.68 8.10
CA ARG A 137 19.72 -5.55 7.41
C ARG A 137 18.34 -4.92 7.32
N VAL A 138 17.70 -5.15 6.17
CA VAL A 138 16.26 -4.93 5.98
C VAL A 138 15.61 -6.28 5.83
N ARG A 139 14.52 -6.49 6.56
CA ARG A 139 13.66 -7.65 6.42
C ARG A 139 12.25 -7.22 6.06
N VAL A 140 11.68 -7.86 5.06
CA VAL A 140 10.34 -7.54 4.58
C VAL A 140 9.46 -8.77 4.67
N TYR A 141 8.33 -8.63 5.35
CA TYR A 141 7.26 -9.62 5.34
C TYR A 141 6.20 -9.15 4.36
N PHE A 142 6.21 -9.68 3.15
CA PHE A 142 5.28 -9.36 2.09
C PHE A 142 4.11 -10.33 2.09
N SER A 143 2.90 -9.80 1.98
CA SER A 143 1.66 -10.58 1.87
C SER A 143 0.83 -10.04 0.72
N GLY A 144 0.26 -10.92 -0.09
CA GLY A 144 -0.62 -10.51 -1.18
C GLY A 144 -1.46 -11.67 -1.68
N ALA A 145 -2.64 -11.36 -2.19
CA ALA A 145 -3.62 -12.33 -2.64
C ALA A 145 -4.34 -11.83 -3.90
N ASP A 146 -5.15 -12.69 -4.50
CA ASP A 146 -6.00 -12.34 -5.64
C ASP A 146 -7.30 -11.67 -5.18
N HIS A 147 -7.18 -10.50 -4.56
CA HIS A 147 -8.31 -9.63 -4.24
C HIS A 147 -7.84 -8.23 -3.81
N VAL A 148 -8.79 -7.29 -3.75
CA VAL A 148 -8.65 -5.98 -3.09
C VAL A 148 -9.13 -6.11 -1.65
N GLY A 149 -8.45 -5.46 -0.71
CA GLY A 149 -8.75 -5.50 0.72
C GLY A 149 -7.95 -6.58 1.45
N GLY A 150 -6.70 -6.30 1.83
CA GLY A 150 -5.83 -7.28 2.47
C GLY A 150 -6.31 -7.78 3.85
N LYS A 151 -5.94 -9.02 4.20
CA LYS A 151 -6.09 -9.58 5.55
C LYS A 151 -4.73 -9.70 6.24
N LEU A 152 -4.57 -9.06 7.40
CA LEU A 152 -3.40 -9.24 8.25
C LEU A 152 -3.50 -10.60 8.96
N ARG A 153 -2.58 -11.52 8.67
CA ARG A 153 -2.52 -12.87 9.25
C ARG A 153 -1.68 -12.87 10.52
N SER A 154 -2.16 -13.54 11.58
CA SER A 154 -1.46 -13.59 12.88
C SER A 154 -0.11 -14.30 12.76
N GLU A 155 -0.01 -15.31 11.92
CA GLU A 155 1.22 -16.06 11.66
C GLU A 155 2.33 -15.18 11.07
N VAL A 156 1.95 -14.10 10.39
CA VAL A 156 2.89 -13.09 9.87
C VAL A 156 3.22 -12.08 10.96
N THR A 157 2.22 -11.54 11.67
CA THR A 157 2.47 -10.53 12.72
C THR A 157 3.24 -11.10 13.92
N GLU A 158 3.07 -12.38 14.24
CA GLU A 158 3.86 -13.08 15.26
C GLU A 158 5.34 -13.16 14.90
N ARG A 159 5.68 -13.44 13.63
CA ARG A 159 7.07 -13.41 13.15
C ARG A 159 7.66 -12.01 13.18
N VAL A 160 6.88 -11.00 12.77
CA VAL A 160 7.26 -9.58 12.89
C VAL A 160 7.56 -9.24 14.36
N ALA A 161 6.70 -9.64 15.30
CA ALA A 161 6.90 -9.41 16.73
C ALA A 161 8.17 -10.11 17.26
N GLN A 162 8.46 -11.33 16.80
CA GLN A 162 9.68 -12.05 17.17
C GLN A 162 10.94 -11.32 16.71
N ASP A 163 10.95 -10.76 15.51
CA ASP A 163 12.10 -9.99 15.03
C ASP A 163 12.24 -8.63 15.72
N ILE A 164 11.12 -7.98 16.06
CA ILE A 164 11.16 -6.78 16.91
C ILE A 164 11.79 -7.12 18.26
N ALA A 165 11.42 -8.26 18.87
CA ALA A 165 12.04 -8.73 20.11
C ALA A 165 13.54 -9.04 19.96
N ARG A 166 14.01 -9.33 18.75
CA ARG A 166 15.43 -9.51 18.40
C ARG A 166 16.16 -8.20 18.06
N GLY A 167 15.49 -7.06 18.20
CA GLY A 167 16.10 -5.73 18.02
C GLY A 167 15.88 -5.10 16.65
N PHE A 168 15.04 -5.68 15.78
CA PHE A 168 14.58 -4.97 14.59
C PHE A 168 13.57 -3.88 14.97
N ARG A 169 13.51 -2.81 14.18
CA ARG A 169 12.46 -1.79 14.26
C ARG A 169 11.51 -1.94 13.09
N LEU A 170 10.20 -1.87 13.36
CA LEU A 170 9.17 -1.84 12.33
C LEU A 170 9.08 -0.42 11.76
N VAL A 171 9.87 -0.16 10.71
CA VAL A 171 10.01 1.19 10.14
C VAL A 171 8.79 1.60 9.34
N ALA A 172 8.13 0.65 8.67
CA ALA A 172 6.93 0.92 7.92
C ALA A 172 6.02 -0.29 7.74
N HIS A 173 4.73 -0.02 7.64
CA HIS A 173 3.76 -0.90 7.00
C HIS A 173 3.42 -0.29 5.64
N VAL A 174 3.59 -1.06 4.58
CA VAL A 174 3.41 -0.61 3.19
C VAL A 174 2.22 -1.35 2.59
N HIS A 175 1.29 -0.67 1.93
CA HIS A 175 0.29 -1.32 1.10
C HIS A 175 0.02 -0.49 -0.16
N ASN A 176 -0.68 -1.08 -1.13
CA ASN A 176 -1.03 -0.35 -2.36
C ASN A 176 -2.50 0.02 -2.46
N HIS A 177 -2.75 1.20 -3.04
CA HIS A 177 -4.04 1.62 -3.57
C HIS A 177 -4.05 1.45 -5.09
N ASN A 178 -5.11 0.82 -5.59
CA ASN A 178 -5.21 0.42 -6.98
C ASN A 178 -5.85 1.49 -7.85
N PHE A 179 -5.48 1.48 -9.13
CA PHE A 179 -6.33 2.05 -10.18
C PHE A 179 -7.36 1.00 -10.61
N MET A 180 -8.64 1.30 -10.43
CA MET A 180 -9.73 0.34 -10.61
C MET A 180 -10.56 0.68 -11.84
N PHE A 181 -10.03 0.31 -13.00
CA PHE A 181 -10.68 0.49 -14.29
C PHE A 181 -11.74 -0.57 -14.59
N ASP A 182 -12.65 -0.26 -15.52
CA ASP A 182 -13.58 -1.21 -16.15
C ASP A 182 -14.43 -2.02 -15.16
N ARG A 183 -14.68 -1.44 -13.98
CA ARG A 183 -15.45 -2.02 -12.89
C ARG A 183 -16.90 -2.28 -13.27
N LYS A 184 -17.47 -3.32 -12.67
CA LYS A 184 -18.87 -3.73 -12.87
C LYS A 184 -19.48 -4.10 -11.53
N PRO A 185 -20.71 -3.64 -11.22
CA PRO A 185 -21.36 -4.01 -9.97
C PRO A 185 -21.34 -5.52 -9.71
N GLY A 186 -20.93 -5.92 -8.49
CA GLY A 186 -20.78 -7.32 -8.09
C GLY A 186 -19.50 -8.02 -8.56
N ASP A 187 -18.54 -7.29 -9.13
CA ASP A 187 -17.22 -7.82 -9.42
C ASP A 187 -16.38 -8.10 -8.14
N ARG A 188 -15.19 -8.65 -8.32
CA ARG A 188 -14.25 -9.00 -7.24
C ARG A 188 -13.70 -7.80 -6.45
N MET A 189 -14.01 -6.57 -6.88
CA MET A 189 -13.61 -5.33 -6.22
C MET A 189 -14.72 -4.76 -5.34
N TRP A 190 -15.81 -5.51 -5.12
CA TRP A 190 -16.98 -5.07 -4.35
C TRP A 190 -17.64 -3.82 -4.93
N THR A 191 -17.57 -3.68 -6.26
CA THR A 191 -18.15 -2.54 -6.97
C THR A 191 -19.65 -2.48 -6.74
N THR A 192 -20.15 -1.29 -6.44
CA THR A 192 -21.57 -0.95 -6.38
C THR A 192 -21.90 0.03 -7.51
N PRO A 193 -23.19 0.26 -7.83
CA PRO A 193 -23.56 1.28 -8.81
C PRO A 193 -22.99 2.67 -8.48
N GLU A 194 -22.84 2.99 -7.20
CA GLU A 194 -22.30 4.27 -6.73
C GLU A 194 -20.77 4.37 -6.86
N THR A 195 -20.07 3.24 -6.88
CA THR A 195 -18.61 3.22 -6.92
C THR A 195 -18.06 2.90 -8.29
N VAL A 196 -18.87 2.50 -9.29
CA VAL A 196 -18.41 2.04 -10.63
C VAL A 196 -17.45 3.00 -11.36
N ASP A 197 -17.60 4.31 -11.16
CA ASP A 197 -16.75 5.34 -11.78
C ASP A 197 -15.58 5.82 -10.88
N ASP A 198 -15.44 5.23 -9.70
CA ASP A 198 -14.28 5.44 -8.82
C ASP A 198 -12.96 4.77 -9.23
N ILE A 199 -12.23 5.40 -10.14
CA ILE A 199 -10.96 4.86 -10.61
C ILE A 199 -9.87 4.67 -9.54
N GLY A 200 -10.02 5.18 -8.31
CA GLY A 200 -9.02 5.03 -7.24
C GLY A 200 -7.68 5.74 -7.50
N GLY A 201 -6.59 5.13 -7.06
CA GLY A 201 -5.20 5.57 -7.27
C GLY A 201 -4.67 6.64 -6.32
N GLY A 202 -5.51 7.28 -5.51
CA GLY A 202 -5.07 8.26 -4.51
C GLY A 202 -4.41 7.60 -3.31
N VAL A 203 -3.34 8.20 -2.80
CA VAL A 203 -2.48 7.65 -1.72
C VAL A 203 -2.82 8.12 -0.30
N ALA A 204 -4.00 8.70 -0.10
CA ALA A 204 -4.49 8.97 1.26
C ALA A 204 -5.02 7.66 1.88
N PRO A 205 -4.70 7.36 3.15
CA PRO A 205 -5.15 6.15 3.80
C PRO A 205 -6.65 6.19 4.07
N SER A 206 -7.31 5.04 3.97
CA SER A 206 -8.71 4.87 4.33
C SER A 206 -8.93 4.92 5.85
N LEU A 207 -10.19 4.98 6.30
CA LEU A 207 -10.54 4.85 7.73
C LEU A 207 -10.06 3.51 8.30
N SER A 208 -10.17 2.43 7.51
CA SER A 208 -9.70 1.08 7.87
C SER A 208 -8.19 1.03 8.00
N ASP A 209 -7.46 1.70 7.10
CA ASP A 209 -6.00 1.77 7.15
C ASP A 209 -5.54 2.47 8.42
N VAL A 210 -6.12 3.62 8.74
CA VAL A 210 -5.74 4.39 9.94
C VAL A 210 -6.05 3.60 11.22
N GLN A 211 -7.18 2.89 11.26
CA GLN A 211 -7.50 1.99 12.37
C GLN A 211 -6.43 0.89 12.53
N ALA A 212 -6.04 0.25 11.42
CA ALA A 212 -4.98 -0.76 11.44
C ALA A 212 -3.64 -0.17 11.89
N TYR A 213 -3.27 1.03 11.43
CA TYR A 213 -2.02 1.68 11.81
C TYR A 213 -1.96 2.05 13.29
N ARG A 214 -3.08 2.50 13.88
CA ARG A 214 -3.17 2.73 15.32
C ARG A 214 -2.96 1.44 16.11
N ASN A 215 -3.61 0.35 15.70
CA ASN A 215 -3.44 -0.96 16.33
C ASN A 215 -2.00 -1.47 16.20
N LEU A 216 -1.37 -1.30 15.03
CA LEU A 216 0.02 -1.71 14.78
C LEU A 216 1.03 -0.82 15.53
N ARG A 217 0.74 0.48 15.72
CA ARG A 217 1.53 1.38 16.56
C ARG A 217 1.53 0.91 18.00
N GLU A 218 0.36 0.55 18.53
CA GLU A 218 0.20 0.09 19.90
C GLU A 218 0.84 -1.29 20.14
N SER A 219 0.60 -2.24 19.23
CA SER A 219 1.04 -3.64 19.41
C SER A 219 2.49 -3.90 18.95
N LEU A 220 2.93 -3.27 17.87
CA LEU A 220 4.22 -3.56 17.21
C LEU A 220 5.13 -2.32 17.09
N ARG A 221 4.76 -1.19 17.71
CA ARG A 221 5.55 0.06 17.69
C ARG A 221 5.83 0.55 16.26
N LEU A 222 4.85 0.42 15.37
CA LEU A 222 4.91 0.92 13.99
C LEU A 222 5.34 2.39 13.94
N GLU A 223 6.41 2.69 13.20
CA GLU A 223 6.95 4.06 13.08
C GLU A 223 6.30 4.87 11.95
N ALA A 224 5.91 4.21 10.85
CA ALA A 224 5.29 4.85 9.69
C ALA A 224 4.35 3.91 8.91
N ALA A 225 3.49 4.48 8.08
CA ALA A 225 2.69 3.78 7.10
C ALA A 225 2.87 4.40 5.72
N TRP A 226 3.01 3.56 4.69
CA TRP A 226 3.23 3.98 3.30
C TRP A 226 2.13 3.42 2.41
N VAL A 227 1.40 4.30 1.76
CA VAL A 227 0.34 3.95 0.82
C VAL A 227 0.81 4.28 -0.58
N THR A 228 1.10 3.28 -1.40
CA THR A 228 1.63 3.48 -2.76
C THR A 228 0.60 3.17 -3.83
N ASN A 229 0.66 3.82 -4.99
CA ASN A 229 -0.08 3.38 -6.17
C ASN A 229 0.85 2.80 -7.26
N GLY A 230 2.11 2.51 -6.89
CA GLY A 230 3.15 2.04 -7.79
C GLY A 230 3.96 3.15 -8.48
N LEU A 231 3.46 4.38 -8.54
CA LEU A 231 4.20 5.54 -9.07
C LEU A 231 4.64 6.50 -7.97
N GLU A 232 3.68 6.86 -7.11
CA GLU A 232 3.83 7.76 -5.97
C GLU A 232 3.36 7.08 -4.69
N THR A 233 3.78 7.62 -3.55
CA THR A 233 3.43 7.13 -2.23
C THR A 233 3.13 8.28 -1.26
N GLY A 234 2.04 8.14 -0.52
CA GLY A 234 1.79 8.90 0.70
C GLY A 234 2.49 8.24 1.88
N ARG A 235 3.36 8.99 2.58
CA ARG A 235 4.12 8.51 3.73
C ARG A 235 3.64 9.22 5.00
N PHE A 236 3.19 8.44 5.96
CA PHE A 236 2.55 8.89 7.19
C PHE A 236 3.37 8.40 8.38
N SER A 237 3.86 9.32 9.20
CA SER A 237 4.51 8.99 10.47
C SER A 237 3.48 8.53 11.51
N ALA A 238 3.94 7.88 12.57
CA ALA A 238 3.09 7.49 13.69
C ALA A 238 2.31 8.66 14.35
N LYS A 239 2.77 9.91 14.17
CA LYS A 239 2.07 11.11 14.65
C LYS A 239 0.88 11.47 13.75
N ASP A 240 0.99 11.21 12.45
CA ASP A 240 -0.09 11.48 11.49
C ASP A 240 -1.31 10.60 11.78
N PHE A 241 -1.13 9.43 12.39
CA PHE A 241 -2.23 8.53 12.74
C PHE A 241 -3.24 9.16 13.72
N ASP A 242 -2.81 10.14 14.53
CA ASP A 242 -3.68 10.87 15.46
C ASP A 242 -4.42 12.03 14.78
N LEU A 243 -3.92 12.50 13.63
CA LEU A 243 -4.52 13.58 12.84
C LEU A 243 -5.54 13.06 11.82
N LEU A 244 -5.33 11.82 11.36
CA LEU A 244 -6.20 11.14 10.41
C LEU A 244 -7.42 10.52 11.12
N SER A 245 -8.53 10.44 10.40
CA SER A 245 -9.75 9.77 10.84
C SER A 245 -9.66 8.26 10.66
N ALA A 246 -10.29 7.54 11.59
CA ALA A 246 -10.46 6.09 11.58
C ALA A 246 -11.92 5.75 11.91
N TRP A 247 -12.31 4.48 11.73
CA TRP A 247 -13.57 3.97 12.27
C TRP A 247 -13.63 4.18 13.79
N GLU A 248 -14.82 4.55 14.27
CA GLU A 248 -15.15 4.66 15.70
C GLU A 248 -15.49 3.28 16.30
#